data_AF-A0A945VCP9-F1
#
_entry.id   AF-A0A945VCP9-F1
#
_cell.length_a   1.000
_cell.length_b   1.000
_cell.length_c   1.000
_cell.angle_alpha   90.00
_cell.angle_beta   90.00
_cell.angle_gamma   90.00
#
_symmetry.space_group_name_H-M   'P 1'
#
loop_
_entity.id
_entity.type
_entity.pdbx_description
1 polymer ?
#
loop_
_entity_poly.entity_id
_entity_poly.type
_entity_poly.pdbx_seq_one_letter_code
_entity_poly.pdbx_strand_id
1 'polypeptide(L)'
;LVDLSYIPNRSVSVEEIDASLKAASEGRMNGILNFETEPKVSIDYNHTTSSSNYAQPQTAVTDGGLVRVVSWYDNEWGFSNRMIDTAKVMANL
;
A
#
# COMPACT_ATOMS: atom_id res chain seq x y z
N LEU A 1 3.69 -9.02 -3.88
CA LEU A 1 2.85 -8.91 -2.66
C LEU A 1 3.77 -8.84 -1.46
N VAL A 2 3.48 -7.91 -0.55
CA VAL A 2 4.02 -7.87 0.80
C VAL A 2 2.89 -8.16 1.77
N ASP A 3 3.21 -8.96 2.78
CA ASP A 3 2.37 -9.27 3.92
C ASP A 3 3.11 -8.77 5.18
N LEU A 4 2.64 -7.65 5.73
CA LEU A 4 3.19 -7.07 6.94
C LEU A 4 2.35 -7.50 8.14
N SER A 5 2.89 -8.42 8.94
CA SER A 5 2.28 -8.89 10.17
C SER A 5 2.99 -8.31 11.40
N TYR A 6 2.25 -7.66 12.29
CA TYR A 6 2.80 -7.03 13.50
C TYR A 6 1.79 -6.96 14.66
N ILE A 7 2.30 -6.88 15.89
CA ILE A 7 1.49 -6.64 17.09
C ILE A 7 1.68 -5.17 17.51
N PRO A 8 0.64 -4.32 17.42
CA PRO A 8 0.72 -2.94 17.88
C PRO A 8 0.73 -2.84 19.41
N ASN A 9 1.29 -1.73 19.93
CA ASN A 9 1.30 -1.44 21.37
C ASN A 9 -0.08 -1.07 21.95
N ARG A 10 -1.10 -0.96 21.09
CA ARG A 10 -2.49 -0.69 21.47
C ARG A 10 -3.43 -1.46 20.55
N SER A 11 -4.65 -1.68 20.99
CA SER A 11 -5.71 -2.23 20.14
C SER A 11 -5.97 -1.31 18.94
N VAL A 12 -6.16 -1.91 17.77
CA VAL A 12 -6.52 -1.26 16.51
C VAL A 12 -7.60 -2.11 15.84
N SER A 13 -8.46 -1.47 15.05
CA SER A 13 -9.44 -2.17 14.22
C SER A 13 -9.07 -2.09 12.74
N VAL A 14 -9.70 -2.93 11.91
CA VAL A 14 -9.52 -2.87 10.45
C VAL A 14 -9.99 -1.51 9.91
N GLU A 15 -11.07 -0.96 10.44
CA GLU A 15 -11.62 0.34 10.04
C GLU A 15 -10.64 1.48 10.31
N GLU A 16 -9.90 1.41 11.42
CA GLU A 16 -8.88 2.41 11.75
C GLU A 16 -7.68 2.35 10.79
N ILE A 17 -7.25 1.14 10.43
CA ILE A 17 -6.20 0.89 9.44
C ILE A 17 -6.65 1.40 8.07
N ASP A 18 -7.88 1.05 7.67
CA ASP A 18 -8.48 1.46 6.40
C ASP A 18 -8.58 2.98 6.29
N ALA A 19 -9.09 3.65 7.33
CA ALA A 19 -9.18 5.11 7.36
C ALA A 19 -7.79 5.77 7.25
N SER A 20 -6.79 5.23 7.95
CA SER A 20 -5.42 5.75 7.93
C SER A 20 -4.76 5.61 6.56
N LEU A 21 -4.89 4.45 5.93
CA LEU A 21 -4.30 4.17 4.61
C LEU A 21 -5.04 4.91 3.49
N LYS A 22 -6.37 5.04 3.58
CA LYS A 22 -7.16 5.84 2.64
C LYS A 22 -6.80 7.33 2.70
N ALA A 23 -6.70 7.88 3.91
CA ALA A 23 -6.26 9.27 4.08
C ALA A 23 -4.84 9.50 3.54
N ALA A 24 -3.94 8.54 3.72
CA ALA A 24 -2.59 8.62 3.16
C ALA A 24 -2.57 8.55 1.63
N SER A 25 -3.34 7.64 1.03
CA SER A 25 -3.44 7.47 -0.43
C SER A 25 -4.06 8.68 -1.12
N GLU A 26 -5.07 9.31 -0.50
CA GLU A 26 -5.73 10.50 -1.06
C GLU A 26 -4.95 11.79 -0.78
N GLY A 27 -4.06 11.77 0.22
CA GLY A 27 -3.28 12.93 0.67
C GLY A 27 -1.79 12.83 0.30
N ARG A 28 -0.94 12.79 1.32
CA ARG A 28 0.52 12.94 1.20
C ARG A 28 1.22 11.85 0.36
N MET A 29 0.55 10.72 0.10
CA MET A 29 1.09 9.60 -0.68
C MET A 29 0.33 9.38 -1.99
N ASN A 30 -0.46 10.35 -2.45
CA ASN A 30 -1.17 10.26 -3.72
C ASN A 30 -0.18 9.99 -4.88
N GLY A 31 -0.51 9.00 -5.71
CA GLY A 31 0.34 8.50 -6.80
C GLY A 31 1.43 7.50 -6.36
N ILE A 32 1.65 7.32 -5.06
CA ILE A 32 2.62 6.37 -4.50
C ILE A 32 1.92 5.19 -3.82
N LEU A 33 0.90 5.48 -3.01
CA LEU A 33 0.04 4.52 -2.33
C LEU A 33 -1.38 4.58 -2.91
N ASN A 34 -1.91 3.44 -3.34
CA ASN A 34 -3.31 3.28 -3.74
C ASN A 34 -4.10 2.51 -2.68
N PHE A 35 -5.38 2.80 -2.56
CA PHE A 35 -6.33 2.11 -1.69
C PHE A 35 -7.31 1.29 -2.54
N GLU A 36 -7.21 -0.03 -2.50
CA GLU A 36 -7.98 -0.92 -3.37
C GLU A 36 -8.99 -1.74 -2.57
N THR A 37 -10.26 -1.58 -2.91
CA THR A 37 -11.38 -2.32 -2.30
C THR A 37 -11.86 -3.51 -3.14
N GLU A 38 -11.39 -3.61 -4.37
CA GLU A 38 -11.77 -4.69 -5.29
C GLU A 38 -11.01 -5.98 -4.96
N PRO A 39 -11.64 -7.16 -5.09
CA PRO A 39 -11.00 -8.46 -4.86
C PRO A 39 -10.08 -8.86 -6.02
N LYS A 40 -8.98 -8.11 -6.18
CA LYS A 40 -7.97 -8.28 -7.25
C LYS A 40 -6.97 -9.39 -6.94
N VAL A 41 -6.33 -9.88 -8.00
CA VAL A 41 -5.24 -10.86 -7.99
C VAL A 41 -3.97 -10.26 -8.60
N SER A 42 -2.86 -11.02 -8.59
CA SER A 42 -1.53 -10.51 -8.95
C SER A 42 -1.46 -9.81 -10.30
N ILE A 43 -2.08 -10.36 -11.35
CA ILE A 43 -2.00 -9.82 -12.71
C ILE A 43 -2.71 -8.48 -12.86
N ASP A 44 -3.70 -8.19 -12.02
CA ASP A 44 -4.43 -6.91 -12.05
C ASP A 44 -3.53 -5.73 -11.67
N TYR A 45 -2.40 -6.00 -11.01
CA TYR A 45 -1.40 -5.00 -10.63
C TYR A 45 -0.26 -4.86 -11.63
N ASN A 46 -0.23 -5.68 -12.68
CA ASN A 46 0.79 -5.59 -13.72
C ASN A 46 0.76 -4.21 -14.36
N HIS A 47 1.92 -3.59 -14.49
CA HIS A 47 2.09 -2.26 -15.05
C HIS A 47 1.41 -1.12 -14.26
N THR A 48 1.07 -1.35 -12.99
CA THR A 48 0.66 -0.26 -12.09
C THR A 48 1.85 0.62 -11.73
N THR A 49 1.67 1.94 -11.78
CA THR A 49 2.76 2.91 -11.57
C THR A 49 2.99 3.24 -10.09
N SER A 50 2.03 2.94 -9.22
CA SER A 50 2.13 3.12 -7.77
C SER A 50 3.13 2.16 -7.15
N SER A 51 3.80 2.59 -6.08
CA SER A 51 4.76 1.75 -5.36
C SER A 51 4.10 0.75 -4.41
N SER A 52 2.85 1.01 -4.00
CA SER A 52 2.11 0.16 -3.09
C SER A 52 0.61 0.31 -3.38
N ASN A 53 -0.07 -0.82 -3.54
CA ASN A 53 -1.53 -0.89 -3.69
C ASN A 53 -2.05 -1.66 -2.48
N TYR A 54 -2.62 -0.97 -1.50
CA TYR A 54 -3.19 -1.58 -0.32
C TYR A 54 -4.40 -2.42 -0.69
N ALA A 55 -4.39 -3.72 -0.37
CA ALA A 55 -5.50 -4.62 -0.63
C ALA A 55 -6.38 -4.70 0.62
N GLN A 56 -7.40 -3.81 0.68
CA GLN A 56 -8.34 -3.75 1.78
C GLN A 56 -9.00 -5.11 2.09
N PRO A 57 -9.47 -5.90 1.08
CA PRO A 57 -10.11 -7.19 1.34
C PRO A 57 -9.19 -8.26 1.95
N GLN A 58 -7.87 -8.05 1.90
CA GLN A 58 -6.87 -9.02 2.38
C GLN A 58 -6.25 -8.62 3.73
N THR A 59 -6.63 -7.45 4.26
CA THR A 59 -6.14 -6.95 5.55
C THR A 59 -7.05 -7.39 6.68
N ALA A 60 -6.45 -7.81 7.79
CA ALA A 60 -7.17 -8.38 8.91
C ALA A 60 -6.49 -8.04 10.25
N VAL A 61 -7.31 -8.02 11.30
CA VAL A 61 -6.85 -8.02 12.69
C VAL A 61 -7.44 -9.26 13.35
N THR A 62 -6.60 -10.09 13.97
CA THR A 62 -7.07 -11.28 14.69
C THR A 62 -7.61 -10.92 16.06
N ASP A 63 -8.38 -11.81 16.68
CA ASP A 63 -8.87 -11.64 18.07
C ASP A 63 -7.74 -11.43 19.09
N GLY A 64 -6.53 -11.94 18.79
CA GLY A 64 -5.33 -11.73 19.60
C GLY A 64 -4.60 -10.41 19.34
N GLY A 65 -5.14 -9.53 18.51
CA GLY A 65 -4.56 -8.22 18.17
C GLY A 65 -3.41 -8.27 17.16
N LEU A 66 -3.15 -9.42 16.51
CA LEU A 66 -2.18 -9.48 15.42
C LEU A 66 -2.77 -8.78 14.20
N VAL A 67 -2.09 -7.74 13.73
CA VAL A 67 -2.46 -7.00 12.53
C VAL A 67 -1.71 -7.59 11.33
N ARG A 68 -2.43 -7.81 10.24
CA ARG A 68 -1.89 -8.26 8.95
C ARG A 68 -2.31 -7.29 7.85
N VAL A 69 -1.38 -6.50 7.33
CA VAL A 69 -1.59 -5.55 6.24
C VAL A 69 -1.02 -6.12 4.95
N VAL A 70 -1.85 -6.16 3.90
CA VAL A 70 -1.47 -6.71 2.60
C VAL A 70 -1.38 -5.61 1.55
N SER A 71 -0.30 -5.63 0.77
CA SER A 71 -0.15 -4.73 -0.38
C SER A 71 0.49 -5.40 -1.59
N TRP A 72 -0.01 -5.05 -2.77
CA TRP A 72 0.52 -5.47 -4.06
C TRP A 72 1.32 -4.35 -4.72
N TYR A 73 2.29 -4.75 -5.52
CA TYR A 73 3.09 -3.85 -6.32
C TYR A 73 3.64 -4.62 -7.51
N ASP A 74 3.70 -3.94 -8.65
CA ASP A 74 4.58 -4.35 -9.72
C ASP A 74 6.01 -4.03 -9.30
N ASN A 75 6.82 -5.07 -9.15
CA ASN A 75 8.19 -4.96 -8.63
C ASN A 75 9.16 -4.31 -9.63
N GLU A 76 8.83 -4.32 -10.92
CA GLU A 76 9.63 -3.70 -11.96
C GLU A 76 9.08 -2.30 -12.30
N TRP A 77 7.78 -2.21 -12.55
CA TRP A 77 7.19 -1.01 -13.12
C TRP A 77 7.06 0.12 -12.11
N GLY A 78 6.53 -0.17 -10.91
CA GLY A 78 6.42 0.82 -9.84
C GLY A 78 7.78 1.38 -9.45
N PHE A 79 8.80 0.51 -9.34
CA PHE A 79 10.16 0.92 -9.03
C PHE A 79 10.82 1.74 -10.14
N SER A 80 10.64 1.36 -11.41
CA SER A 80 11.17 2.12 -12.56
C SER A 80 10.62 3.54 -12.61
N ASN A 81 9.34 3.75 -12.26
CA ASN A 81 8.77 5.09 -12.14
C ASN A 81 9.42 5.88 -10.99
N ARG A 82 9.66 5.25 -9.82
CA ARG A 82 10.34 5.91 -8.69
C ARG A 82 11.79 6.30 -8.99
N MET A 83 12.48 5.55 -9.84
CA MET A 83 13.81 5.94 -10.30
C MET A 83 13.79 7.27 -11.08
N ILE A 84 12.78 7.47 -11.94
CA ILE A 84 12.60 8.72 -12.68
C ILE A 84 12.23 9.86 -11.74
N ASP A 85 11.29 9.62 -10.80
CA ASP A 85 10.90 10.63 -9.81
C ASP A 85 12.08 11.07 -8.94
N THR A 86 12.90 10.10 -8.50
CA THR A 86 14.12 10.37 -7.73
C THR A 86 15.13 11.15 -8.55
N ALA A 87 15.33 10.80 -9.82
CA ALA A 87 16.24 11.52 -10.71
C ALA A 87 15.80 12.98 -10.92
N LYS A 88 14.50 13.25 -11.04
CA LYS A 88 13.97 14.62 -11.11
C LYS A 88 14.29 15.42 -9.85
N VAL A 89 14.06 14.82 -8.67
CA VAL A 89 14.42 15.46 -7.39
C VAL A 89 15.92 15.74 -7.31
N MET A 90 16.77 14.78 -7.68
CA MET A 90 18.24 14.96 -7.69
C MET A 90 18.70 16.04 -8.67
N ALA A 91 18.01 16.17 -9.81
CA ALA A 91 18.31 17.16 -10.84
C ALA A 91 17.64 18.53 -10.60
N ASN A 92 16.80 18.67 -9.56
CA ASN A 92 15.93 19.82 -9.34
C ASN A 92 15.03 20.15 -10.56
N LEU A 93 14.43 19.11 -11.16
CA LEU A 93 13.50 19.19 -12.29
C LEU A 93 12.04 19.01 -11.86
#